data_AF-A0A5M9J704-F1
#
_entry.id   AF-A0A5M9J704-F1
#
_cell.length_a   1.000
_cell.length_b   1.000
_cell.length_c   1.000
_cell.angle_alpha   90.00
_cell.angle_beta   90.00
_cell.angle_gamma   90.00
#
_symmetry.space_group_name_H-M   'P 1'
#
loop_
_entity.id
_entity.type
_entity.pdbx_description
1 polymer ?
#
loop_
_entity_poly.entity_id
_entity_poly.type
_entity_poly.pdbx_seq_one_letter_code
_entity_poly.pdbx_strand_id
1 'polypeptide(L)'
;MAPTPESAAFLAKKPTVPQPSMVEQWVKSMMARLVREELGKCYYKEGVNHLEKCGALRDRYFELLKESKIRGYLFEQQNYTKKPE
;
A
#
# COMPACT_ATOMS: atom_id res chain seq x y z
N MET A 1 -17.70 31.03 26.32
CA MET A 1 -16.65 30.97 25.28
C MET A 1 -15.60 29.97 25.74
N ALA A 2 -15.62 28.73 25.23
CA ALA A 2 -14.54 27.78 25.46
C ALA A 2 -13.50 27.95 24.33
N PRO A 3 -12.20 28.12 24.62
CA PRO A 3 -11.18 28.16 23.59
C PRO A 3 -10.99 26.75 23.01
N THR A 4 -11.02 26.65 21.69
CA THR A 4 -10.77 25.42 20.93
C THR A 4 -9.34 24.93 21.14
N PRO A 5 -9.10 23.67 21.57
CA PRO A 5 -7.75 23.10 21.61
C PRO A 5 -7.38 22.48 20.25
N GLU A 6 -7.55 23.22 19.16
CA GLU A 6 -6.88 22.92 17.89
C GLU A 6 -5.76 23.93 17.71
N SER A 7 -4.50 23.51 17.89
CA SER A 7 -3.34 23.95 17.07
C SER A 7 -1.97 23.67 17.71
N ALA A 8 -1.66 24.11 18.95
CA ALA A 8 -0.26 24.13 19.41
C ALA A 8 0.33 22.74 19.75
N ALA A 9 -0.35 21.95 20.58
CA ALA A 9 0.18 20.65 21.04
C ALA A 9 0.20 19.59 19.92
N PHE A 10 -0.74 19.66 18.99
CA PHE A 10 -0.86 18.74 17.85
C PHE A 10 0.19 19.02 16.76
N LEU A 11 0.58 20.30 16.59
CA LEU A 11 1.66 20.69 15.67
C LEU A 11 3.04 20.28 16.20
N ALA A 12 3.26 20.34 17.52
CA ALA A 12 4.55 19.99 18.13
C ALA A 12 4.84 18.47 18.17
N LYS A 13 3.80 17.62 18.18
CA LYS A 13 3.93 16.16 18.20
C LYS A 13 3.73 15.51 16.82
N LYS A 14 3.49 16.29 15.77
CA LYS A 14 3.37 15.73 14.41
C LYS A 14 4.69 15.07 14.06
N PRO A 15 4.73 13.75 13.90
CA PRO A 15 5.96 13.10 13.49
C PRO A 15 6.19 13.55 12.05
N THR A 16 7.33 14.20 11.81
CA THR A 16 7.90 14.38 10.46
C THR A 16 8.30 12.99 9.96
N VAL A 17 7.32 12.14 9.66
CA VAL A 17 7.57 10.95 8.85
C VAL A 17 7.87 11.50 7.47
N PRO A 18 9.03 11.20 6.87
CA PRO A 18 9.24 11.55 5.49
C PRO A 18 8.12 10.87 4.68
N GLN A 19 7.37 11.71 3.96
CA GLN A 19 6.29 11.33 3.04
C GLN A 19 6.59 10.18 2.04
N PRO A 20 7.84 9.78 1.69
CA PRO A 20 8.12 8.60 0.86
C PRO A 20 7.34 7.34 1.22
N SER A 21 7.04 7.08 2.49
CA SER A 21 6.33 5.83 2.84
C SER A 21 4.96 5.73 2.18
N MET A 22 4.29 6.86 1.92
CA MET A 22 3.01 6.86 1.21
C MET A 22 3.21 6.68 -0.30
N VAL A 23 4.18 7.39 -0.90
CA VAL A 23 4.45 7.31 -2.34
C VAL A 23 4.89 5.89 -2.71
N GLU A 24 5.77 5.27 -1.93
CA GLU A 24 6.21 3.89 -2.12
C GLU A 24 5.06 2.89 -1.98
N GLN A 25 4.17 3.09 -0.99
CA GLN A 25 2.97 2.28 -0.84
C GLN A 25 2.05 2.40 -2.07
N TRP A 26 1.88 3.61 -2.62
CA TRP A 26 1.11 3.83 -3.85
C TRP A 26 1.79 3.23 -5.07
N VAL A 27 3.12 3.30 -5.20
CA VAL A 27 3.86 2.66 -6.28
C VAL A 27 3.66 1.14 -6.25
N LYS A 28 3.76 0.50 -5.08
CA LYS A 28 3.49 -0.94 -4.92
C LYS A 28 2.04 -1.31 -5.26
N SER A 29 1.08 -0.47 -4.85
CA SER A 29 -0.33 -0.63 -5.25
C SER A 29 -0.50 -0.52 -6.77
N MET A 30 0.18 0.43 -7.42
CA MET A 30 0.14 0.62 -8.86
C MET A 30 0.73 -0.57 -9.61
N MET A 31 1.85 -1.12 -9.15
CA MET A 31 2.46 -2.32 -9.71
C MET A 31 1.49 -3.52 -9.67
N ALA A 32 0.77 -3.70 -8.57
CA ALA A 32 -0.24 -4.76 -8.47
C ALA A 32 -1.41 -4.56 -9.44
N ARG A 33 -1.81 -3.31 -9.73
CA ARG A 33 -2.85 -2.99 -10.72
C ARG A 33 -2.42 -3.38 -12.14
N LEU A 34 -1.19 -3.04 -12.53
CA LEU A 34 -0.63 -3.40 -13.84
C LEU A 34 -0.65 -4.92 -14.08
N VAL A 35 -0.20 -5.70 -13.09
CA VAL A 35 -0.20 -7.17 -13.19
C VAL A 35 -1.61 -7.74 -13.27
N ARG A 36 -2.57 -7.16 -12.53
CA ARG A 36 -3.98 -7.56 -12.61
C ARG A 36 -4.57 -7.31 -14.00
N GLU A 37 -4.27 -6.18 -14.62
CA GLU A 37 -4.75 -5.86 -15.98
C GLU A 37 -4.16 -6.82 -17.03
N GLU A 38 -2.88 -7.15 -16.92
CA GLU A 38 -2.25 -8.13 -17.82
C GLU A 38 -2.79 -9.55 -17.61
N LEU A 39 -3.04 -9.94 -16.37
CA LEU A 39 -3.67 -11.23 -16.06
C LEU A 39 -5.07 -11.33 -16.69
N GLY A 40 -5.86 -10.24 -16.64
CA GLY A 40 -7.16 -10.16 -17.30
C GLY A 40 -7.07 -10.35 -18.82
N LYS A 41 -6.06 -9.75 -19.47
CA LYS A 41 -5.79 -9.95 -20.90
C LYS A 41 -5.37 -11.38 -21.22
N CYS A 42 -4.57 -12.02 -20.36
CA CYS A 42 -4.19 -13.42 -20.51
C CYS A 42 -5.41 -14.35 -20.45
N TYR A 43 -6.30 -14.14 -19.48
CA TYR A 43 -7.55 -14.90 -19.35
C TYR A 43 -8.46 -14.72 -20.57
N TYR A 44 -8.57 -13.50 -21.10
CA TYR A 44 -9.35 -13.24 -22.31
C TYR A 44 -8.76 -13.90 -23.56
N LYS A 45 -7.44 -13.87 -23.73
CA LYS A 45 -6.76 -14.45 -24.91
C LYS A 45 -6.74 -15.97 -24.91
N GLU A 46 -6.45 -16.58 -23.77
CA GLU A 46 -6.24 -18.04 -23.67
C GLU A 46 -7.53 -18.83 -23.44
N GLY A 47 -8.60 -18.16 -22.99
CA GLY A 47 -9.90 -18.78 -22.76
C GLY A 47 -9.76 -19.98 -21.82
N VAL A 48 -10.19 -21.16 -22.26
CA VAL A 48 -10.16 -22.40 -21.45
C VAL A 48 -8.73 -22.82 -21.05
N ASN A 49 -7.70 -22.36 -21.76
CA ASN A 49 -6.31 -22.73 -21.52
C ASN A 49 -5.57 -21.83 -20.51
N HIS A 50 -6.30 -20.98 -19.80
CA HIS A 50 -5.69 -20.01 -18.87
C HIS A 50 -4.99 -20.68 -17.67
N LEU A 51 -5.31 -21.93 -17.34
CA LEU A 51 -4.73 -22.66 -16.20
C LEU A 51 -3.24 -22.96 -16.40
N GLU A 52 -2.84 -23.36 -17.61
CA GLU A 52 -1.44 -23.68 -17.91
C GLU A 52 -0.63 -22.43 -18.25
N LYS A 53 -1.22 -21.52 -19.03
CA LYS A 53 -0.47 -20.37 -19.58
C LYS A 53 -0.47 -19.11 -18.70
N CYS A 54 -1.53 -18.85 -17.92
CA CYS A 54 -1.61 -17.65 -17.09
C CYS A 54 -1.15 -17.88 -15.63
N GLY A 55 -0.66 -19.08 -15.30
CA GLY A 55 -0.18 -19.44 -13.96
C GLY A 55 0.93 -18.52 -13.45
N ALA A 56 1.94 -18.23 -14.28
CA ALA A 56 3.06 -17.37 -13.89
C ALA A 56 2.64 -15.93 -13.53
N LEU A 57 1.71 -15.36 -14.30
CA LEU A 57 1.16 -14.02 -14.00
C LEU A 57 0.33 -14.03 -12.71
N ARG A 58 -0.42 -15.10 -12.50
CA ARG A 58 -1.24 -15.30 -11.31
C ARG A 58 -0.37 -15.39 -10.05
N ASP A 59 0.70 -16.17 -10.09
CA ASP A 59 1.56 -16.39 -8.93
C ASP A 59 2.31 -15.10 -8.55
N ARG A 60 2.83 -14.38 -9.56
CA ARG A 60 3.41 -13.04 -9.36
C ARG A 60 2.39 -12.05 -8.79
N TYR A 61 1.14 -12.11 -9.25
CA TYR A 61 0.06 -11.27 -8.71
C TYR A 61 -0.20 -11.56 -7.22
N PHE A 62 -0.19 -12.83 -6.81
CA PHE A 62 -0.36 -13.24 -5.42
C PHE A 62 0.79 -12.82 -4.51
N GLU A 63 2.03 -12.80 -5.02
CA GLU A 63 3.17 -12.27 -4.28
C GLU A 63 3.02 -10.76 -4.03
N LEU A 64 2.70 -10.00 -5.08
CA LEU A 64 2.49 -8.55 -5.00
C LEU A 64 1.33 -8.16 -4.08
N LEU A 65 0.26 -8.96 -4.03
CA LEU A 65 -0.90 -8.72 -3.17
C LEU A 65 -0.56 -8.67 -1.67
N LYS A 66 0.49 -9.37 -1.24
CA LYS A 66 0.94 -9.34 0.17
C LYS A 66 1.50 -7.98 0.56
N GLU A 67 2.12 -7.30 -0.39
CA GLU A 67 2.85 -6.04 -0.18
C GLU A 67 2.07 -4.80 -0.63
N SER A 68 1.06 -4.97 -1.49
CA SER A 68 0.30 -3.87 -2.09
C SER A 68 -0.71 -3.20 -1.13
N LYS A 69 -0.89 -3.73 0.08
CA LYS A 69 -1.88 -3.19 1.03
C LYS A 69 -1.35 -1.90 1.65
N ILE A 70 -2.00 -0.78 1.30
CA ILE A 70 -1.75 0.53 1.88
C ILE A 70 -2.16 0.46 3.36
N ARG A 71 -1.18 0.48 4.27
CA ARG A 71 -1.40 0.49 5.72
C ARG A 71 -1.51 1.91 6.27
N GLY A 72 -1.19 2.90 5.44
CA GLY A 72 -1.21 4.32 5.82
C GLY A 72 -0.07 4.66 6.77
N TYR A 73 0.01 5.93 7.17
CA TYR A 73 1.11 6.45 7.98
C TYR A 73 0.85 6.34 9.50
N LEU A 74 -0.42 6.15 9.92
CA LEU A 74 -0.77 6.11 11.35
C LEU A 74 -0.03 5.00 12.11
N PHE A 75 0.12 3.82 11.50
CA PHE A 75 0.80 2.70 12.12
C PHE A 75 2.29 3.00 12.34
N GLU A 76 2.99 3.57 11.37
CA GLU A 76 4.40 3.98 11.51
C GLU A 76 4.57 5.10 12.57
N GLN A 77 3.64 6.07 12.60
CA GLN A 77 3.66 7.13 13.61
C GLN A 77 3.51 6.62 15.04
N GLN A 78 2.63 5.64 15.26
CA GLN A 78 2.41 5.04 16.58
C GLN A 78 3.57 4.15 17.06
N ASN A 79 4.36 3.59 16.14
CA ASN A 79 5.53 2.77 16.47
C ASN A 79 6.75 3.63 16.87
N TYR A 80 6.93 4.82 16.28
CA TYR A 80 8.03 5.74 16.66
C TYR A 80 7.85 6.36 18.05
N THR A 81 6.60 6.58 18.48
CA THR A 81 6.28 7.13 19.81
C THR A 81 6.47 6.12 20.94
N LYS A 82 6.59 4.83 20.61
CA LYS A 82 6.74 3.72 21.56
C LYS A 82 8.17 3.19 21.68
N LYS A 83 9.20 3.91 21.23
CA LYS A 83 10.60 3.52 21.48
C LYS A 83 11.02 4.11 22.83
N PRO A 84 10.88 3.40 23.97
CA PRO A 84 11.56 3.81 25.18
C PRO A 84 13.07 3.65 24.95
N GLU A 85 13.82 4.63 25.44
CA GLU A 85 15.25 4.50 25.73
C GLU A 85 15.49 3.35 26.72
#